data_AF-A0A965JVA4-F1
#
_entry.id   AF-A0A965JVA4-F1
#
_cell.length_a   1.000
_cell.length_b   1.000
_cell.length_c   1.000
_cell.angle_alpha   90.00
_cell.angle_beta   90.00
_cell.angle_gamma   90.00
#
_symmetry.space_group_name_H-M   'P 1'
#
loop_
_entity.id
_entity.type
_entity.pdbx_description
1 polymer ?
#
loop_
_entity_poly.entity_id
_entity_poly.type
_entity_poly.pdbx_seq_one_letter_code
_entity_poly.pdbx_strand_id
1 'polypeptide(L)'
;ANHDDITDWEGGQRLINTAIETFGDLHVLVNNAGILRDRVLVNLSEDDWDAVIKVHLKGHFVPTRHAATYWREQAKQGKQVKACIINTSSTSGLIGNVGQSNYGAAKSGIASFSVIIAEELGRYGVRVNAIAPAARTRMTESTPGLSDVVKAPTDEATFDAWDPANISPLVAALAVEDCPATGEVFFVQGGTVRRFQNWTMKETLEKNERWTVADLSAELPKLLK
;
A
#
# COMPACT_ATOMS: atom_id res chain seq x y z
N ALA A 1 -22.48 4.12 7.18
CA ALA A 1 -21.38 3.55 6.38
C ALA A 1 -22.00 2.58 5.37
N ASN A 2 -21.43 2.47 4.17
CA ASN A 2 -21.76 1.38 3.25
C ASN A 2 -20.92 0.15 3.67
N HIS A 3 -21.58 -1.01 3.86
CA HIS A 3 -20.97 -2.26 4.33
C HIS A 3 -20.58 -3.22 3.19
N ASP A 4 -20.49 -2.71 1.95
CA ASP A 4 -20.12 -3.48 0.76
C ASP A 4 -18.72 -4.11 0.87
N ASP A 5 -18.55 -5.26 0.22
CA ASP A 5 -17.28 -5.96 0.09
C ASP A 5 -16.40 -5.28 -0.97
N ILE A 6 -15.27 -4.72 -0.54
CA ILE A 6 -14.27 -4.05 -1.40
C ILE A 6 -13.63 -4.99 -2.44
N THR A 7 -13.82 -6.30 -2.31
CA THR A 7 -13.33 -7.30 -3.27
C THR A 7 -14.36 -7.65 -4.35
N ASP A 8 -15.61 -7.24 -4.17
CA ASP A 8 -16.68 -7.36 -5.14
C ASP A 8 -16.68 -6.16 -6.09
N TRP A 9 -16.82 -6.41 -7.39
CA TRP A 9 -16.73 -5.36 -8.40
C TRP A 9 -17.86 -4.34 -8.25
N GLU A 10 -19.10 -4.82 -8.14
CA GLU A 10 -20.27 -3.94 -7.99
C GLU A 10 -20.30 -3.29 -6.61
N GLY A 11 -19.88 -4.01 -5.56
CA GLY A 11 -19.71 -3.48 -4.20
C GLY A 11 -18.74 -2.31 -4.14
N GLY A 12 -17.57 -2.43 -4.80
CA GLY A 12 -16.64 -1.31 -4.91
C GLY A 12 -17.20 -0.12 -5.69
N GLN A 13 -18.01 -0.34 -6.72
CA GLN A 13 -18.71 0.76 -7.41
C GLN A 13 -19.72 1.46 -6.48
N ARG A 14 -20.54 0.68 -5.77
CA ARG A 14 -21.53 1.22 -4.82
C ARG A 14 -20.87 2.00 -3.67
N LEU A 15 -19.69 1.56 -3.21
CA LEU A 15 -18.89 2.31 -2.22
C LEU A 15 -18.55 3.71 -2.73
N ILE A 16 -18.05 3.82 -3.97
CA ILE A 16 -17.70 5.10 -4.59
C ILE A 16 -18.95 5.96 -4.82
N ASN A 17 -20.01 5.38 -5.35
CA ASN A 17 -21.28 6.07 -5.57
C ASN A 17 -21.86 6.63 -4.27
N THR A 18 -21.75 5.89 -3.16
CA THR A 18 -22.25 6.35 -1.85
C THR A 18 -21.64 7.68 -1.46
N ALA A 19 -20.32 7.86 -1.65
CA ALA A 19 -19.65 9.12 -1.34
C ALA A 19 -20.17 10.27 -2.21
N ILE A 20 -20.29 10.02 -3.52
CA ILE A 20 -20.74 11.02 -4.50
C ILE A 20 -22.20 11.42 -4.26
N GLU A 21 -23.09 10.45 -4.06
CA GLU A 21 -24.51 10.68 -3.84
C GLU A 21 -24.79 11.38 -2.51
N THR A 22 -24.01 11.06 -1.47
CA THR A 22 -24.22 11.62 -0.12
C THR A 22 -23.60 13.01 0.02
N PHE A 23 -22.39 13.21 -0.51
CA PHE A 23 -21.60 14.42 -0.26
C PHE A 23 -21.38 15.28 -1.51
N GLY A 24 -21.88 14.85 -2.67
CA GLY A 24 -21.79 15.57 -3.94
C GLY A 24 -20.47 15.37 -4.71
N ASP A 25 -19.43 14.83 -4.07
CA ASP A 25 -18.13 14.60 -4.69
C ASP A 25 -17.29 13.55 -3.92
N LEU A 26 -16.17 13.13 -4.52
CA LEU A 26 -15.16 12.26 -3.93
C LEU A 26 -13.77 12.90 -4.08
N HIS A 27 -13.11 13.19 -2.96
CA HIS A 27 -11.78 13.83 -2.95
C HIS A 27 -10.66 12.89 -2.51
N VAL A 28 -10.93 11.97 -1.59
CA VAL A 28 -9.92 11.13 -0.94
C VAL A 28 -10.41 9.69 -0.89
N LEU A 29 -9.58 8.76 -1.39
CA LEU A 29 -9.77 7.33 -1.21
C LEU A 29 -8.64 6.78 -0.33
N VAL A 30 -8.98 6.18 0.82
CA VAL A 30 -8.01 5.48 1.67
C VAL A 30 -8.29 3.98 1.61
N ASN A 31 -7.42 3.22 0.95
CA ASN A 31 -7.53 1.77 0.91
C ASN A 31 -6.77 1.16 2.09
N ASN A 32 -7.50 0.71 3.11
CA ASN A 32 -6.94 0.16 4.35
C ASN A 32 -7.38 -1.29 4.66
N ALA A 33 -8.47 -1.77 4.06
CA ALA A 33 -9.03 -3.08 4.38
C ALA A 33 -8.00 -4.22 4.22
N GLY A 34 -8.06 -5.21 5.11
CA GLY A 34 -7.03 -6.24 5.20
C GLY A 34 -7.32 -7.38 6.17
N ILE A 35 -6.65 -8.52 5.94
CA ILE A 35 -6.69 -9.72 6.79
C ILE A 35 -5.31 -10.39 6.81
N LEU A 36 -5.02 -11.20 7.83
CA LEU A 36 -3.84 -12.07 7.85
C LEU A 36 -4.21 -13.54 7.77
N ARG A 37 -3.35 -14.31 7.09
CA ARG A 37 -3.31 -15.77 7.05
C ARG A 37 -1.86 -16.22 7.03
N ASP A 38 -1.19 -15.99 8.15
CA ASP A 38 0.26 -16.15 8.26
C ASP A 38 0.65 -17.62 8.36
N ARG A 39 1.46 -18.10 7.41
CA ARG A 39 2.05 -19.44 7.36
C ARG A 39 3.42 -19.34 6.70
N VAL A 40 4.38 -20.13 7.19
CA VAL A 40 5.57 -20.41 6.38
C VAL A 40 5.14 -21.05 5.06
N LEU A 41 5.83 -20.74 3.96
CA LEU A 41 5.37 -21.05 2.60
C LEU A 41 4.94 -22.52 2.42
N VAL A 42 5.72 -23.46 2.97
CA VAL A 42 5.47 -24.90 2.86
C VAL A 42 4.17 -25.36 3.54
N ASN A 43 3.59 -24.56 4.43
CA ASN A 43 2.36 -24.83 5.15
C ASN A 43 1.22 -23.87 4.77
N LEU A 44 1.40 -23.05 3.74
CA LEU A 44 0.40 -22.10 3.28
C LEU A 44 -0.57 -22.81 2.33
N SER A 45 -1.87 -22.77 2.63
CA SER A 45 -2.90 -23.30 1.72
C SER A 45 -3.21 -22.31 0.60
N GLU A 46 -3.79 -22.83 -0.49
CA GLU A 46 -4.32 -22.02 -1.59
C GLU A 46 -5.40 -21.05 -1.12
N ASP A 47 -6.35 -21.50 -0.30
CA ASP A 47 -7.40 -20.64 0.26
C ASP A 47 -6.84 -19.47 1.09
N ASP A 48 -5.80 -19.73 1.90
CA ASP A 48 -5.15 -18.69 2.71
C ASP A 48 -4.36 -17.70 1.84
N TRP A 49 -3.77 -18.17 0.73
CA TRP A 49 -3.14 -17.31 -0.27
C TRP A 49 -4.19 -16.44 -0.96
N ASP A 50 -5.22 -17.04 -1.53
CA ASP A 50 -6.26 -16.37 -2.30
C ASP A 50 -7.03 -15.36 -1.46
N ALA A 51 -7.37 -15.70 -0.22
CA ALA A 51 -8.07 -14.79 0.68
C ALA A 51 -7.26 -13.49 0.91
N VAL A 52 -5.95 -13.62 1.15
CA VAL A 52 -5.06 -12.47 1.38
C VAL A 52 -4.89 -11.65 0.11
N ILE A 53 -4.63 -12.28 -1.04
CA ILE A 53 -4.50 -11.58 -2.33
C ILE A 53 -5.81 -10.87 -2.71
N LYS A 54 -6.96 -11.54 -2.51
CA LYS A 54 -8.29 -11.00 -2.81
C LYS A 54 -8.60 -9.77 -1.95
N VAL A 55 -8.48 -9.87 -0.63
CA VAL A 55 -8.81 -8.74 0.26
C VAL A 55 -7.83 -7.58 0.11
N HIS A 56 -6.54 -7.85 -0.05
CA HIS A 56 -5.55 -6.79 -0.14
C HIS A 56 -5.43 -6.25 -1.57
N LEU A 57 -4.92 -7.06 -2.51
CA LEU A 57 -4.55 -6.54 -3.82
C LEU A 57 -5.78 -6.23 -4.68
N LYS A 58 -6.70 -7.20 -4.83
CA LYS A 58 -7.97 -6.94 -5.55
C LYS A 58 -8.79 -5.88 -4.81
N GLY A 59 -8.84 -5.95 -3.49
CA GLY A 59 -9.55 -5.00 -2.65
C GLY A 59 -9.04 -3.56 -2.68
N HIS A 60 -7.77 -3.33 -3.02
CA HIS A 60 -7.26 -1.98 -3.31
C HIS A 60 -7.56 -1.58 -4.76
N PHE A 61 -7.46 -2.53 -5.69
CA PHE A 61 -7.70 -2.30 -7.11
C PHE A 61 -9.13 -1.88 -7.41
N VAL A 62 -10.14 -2.60 -6.90
CA VAL A 62 -11.55 -2.39 -7.27
C VAL A 62 -12.04 -0.97 -6.93
N PRO A 63 -12.04 -0.50 -5.67
CA PRO A 63 -12.49 0.85 -5.35
C PRO A 63 -11.64 1.93 -6.06
N THR A 64 -10.33 1.72 -6.17
CA THR A 64 -9.44 2.60 -6.94
C THR A 64 -9.87 2.71 -8.40
N ARG A 65 -10.22 1.59 -9.02
CA ARG A 65 -10.62 1.54 -10.42
C ARG A 65 -11.91 2.31 -10.67
N HIS A 66 -12.87 2.27 -9.75
CA HIS A 66 -14.11 3.05 -9.85
C HIS A 66 -13.90 4.54 -9.56
N ALA A 67 -13.13 4.89 -8.52
CA ALA A 67 -12.77 6.27 -8.20
C ALA A 67 -12.01 6.94 -9.36
N ALA A 68 -11.04 6.23 -9.95
CA ALA A 68 -10.30 6.69 -11.12
C ALA A 68 -11.20 6.97 -12.33
N THR A 69 -12.22 6.14 -12.58
CA THR A 69 -13.20 6.42 -13.64
C THR A 69 -13.97 7.68 -13.35
N TYR A 70 -14.46 7.86 -12.13
CA TYR A 70 -15.18 9.06 -11.73
C TYR A 70 -14.34 10.32 -11.98
N TRP A 71 -13.11 10.37 -11.45
CA TRP A 71 -12.22 11.51 -11.64
C TRP A 71 -11.85 11.76 -13.11
N ARG A 72 -11.61 10.72 -13.90
CA ARG A 72 -11.37 10.86 -15.34
C ARG A 72 -12.56 11.52 -16.05
N GLU A 73 -13.79 11.10 -15.76
CA GLU A 73 -14.97 11.69 -16.39
C GLU A 73 -15.21 13.13 -15.92
N GLN A 74 -14.94 13.46 -14.65
CA GLN A 74 -14.97 14.85 -14.15
C GLN A 74 -13.94 15.73 -14.89
N ALA A 75 -12.71 15.24 -15.07
CA ALA A 75 -11.67 15.95 -15.81
C ALA A 75 -12.04 16.17 -17.29
N LYS A 76 -12.65 15.16 -17.95
CA LYS A 76 -13.17 15.30 -19.33
C LYS A 76 -14.27 16.35 -19.46
N GLN A 77 -15.05 16.57 -18.40
CA GLN A 77 -16.06 17.63 -18.33
C GLN A 77 -15.46 19.01 -18.04
N GLY A 78 -14.13 19.13 -17.96
CA GLY A 78 -13.43 20.38 -17.70
C GLY A 78 -13.36 20.77 -16.22
N LYS A 79 -13.76 19.89 -15.29
CA LYS A 79 -13.62 20.14 -13.86
C LYS A 79 -12.16 19.99 -13.44
N GLN A 80 -11.68 20.91 -12.61
CA GLN A 80 -10.37 20.78 -11.99
C GLN A 80 -10.46 19.76 -10.85
N VAL A 81 -10.09 18.52 -11.14
CA VAL A 81 -10.01 17.46 -10.13
C VAL A 81 -8.76 17.70 -9.26
N LYS A 82 -8.96 17.66 -7.95
CA LYS A 82 -7.90 17.70 -6.93
C LYS A 82 -8.19 16.58 -5.93
N ALA A 83 -7.75 15.39 -6.28
CA ALA A 83 -8.06 14.19 -5.51
C ALA A 83 -6.81 13.42 -5.14
N CYS A 84 -6.93 12.51 -4.19
CA CYS A 84 -5.84 11.63 -3.84
C CYS A 84 -6.27 10.23 -3.42
N ILE A 85 -5.33 9.30 -3.54
CA ILE A 85 -5.43 7.93 -3.06
C ILE A 85 -4.29 7.68 -2.07
N ILE A 86 -4.62 7.15 -0.90
CA ILE A 86 -3.65 6.66 0.07
C ILE A 86 -3.87 5.16 0.22
N ASN A 87 -2.91 4.38 -0.26
CA ASN A 87 -2.92 2.92 -0.16
C ASN A 87 -2.15 2.43 1.07
N THR A 88 -2.52 1.30 1.64
CA THR A 88 -1.77 0.69 2.75
C THR A 88 -0.92 -0.48 2.25
N SER A 89 0.37 -0.23 2.02
CA SER A 89 1.41 -1.27 1.87
C SER A 89 1.88 -1.77 3.26
N SER A 90 3.07 -2.34 3.36
CA SER A 90 3.66 -2.84 4.60
C SER A 90 5.15 -3.13 4.44
N THR A 91 5.91 -3.02 5.53
CA THR A 91 7.29 -3.50 5.61
C THR A 91 7.41 -4.97 5.18
N SER A 92 6.42 -5.83 5.47
CA SER A 92 6.42 -7.23 5.04
C SER A 92 6.54 -7.41 3.52
N GLY A 93 6.01 -6.46 2.73
CA GLY A 93 6.12 -6.49 1.27
C GLY A 93 7.31 -5.72 0.69
N LEU A 94 7.89 -4.81 1.46
CA LEU A 94 8.96 -3.92 1.00
C LEU A 94 10.36 -4.42 1.41
N ILE A 95 10.47 -5.02 2.59
CA ILE A 95 11.73 -5.52 3.16
C ILE A 95 11.63 -6.99 3.61
N GLY A 96 10.47 -7.62 3.42
CA GLY A 96 10.22 -9.02 3.72
C GLY A 96 9.80 -9.29 5.17
N ASN A 97 9.00 -10.33 5.37
CA ASN A 97 8.71 -10.90 6.68
C ASN A 97 8.47 -12.42 6.56
N VAL A 98 9.18 -13.22 7.35
CA VAL A 98 9.07 -14.68 7.30
C VAL A 98 7.68 -15.10 7.77
N GLY A 99 7.06 -16.05 7.05
CA GLY A 99 5.70 -16.50 7.34
C GLY A 99 4.58 -15.65 6.74
N GLN A 100 4.93 -14.63 5.94
CA GLN A 100 3.98 -13.73 5.30
C GLN A 100 4.21 -13.64 3.80
N SER A 101 4.44 -14.76 3.12
CA SER A 101 4.69 -14.77 1.66
C SER A 101 3.48 -14.26 0.85
N ASN A 102 2.26 -14.66 1.22
CA ASN A 102 1.01 -14.11 0.67
C ASN A 102 0.84 -12.61 0.96
N TYR A 103 0.92 -12.21 2.22
CA TYR A 103 0.71 -10.83 2.65
C TYR A 103 1.80 -9.89 2.12
N GLY A 104 3.07 -10.31 2.19
CA GLY A 104 4.19 -9.61 1.60
C GLY A 104 4.04 -9.43 0.09
N ALA A 105 3.66 -10.48 -0.64
CA ALA A 105 3.38 -10.38 -2.08
C ALA A 105 2.24 -9.38 -2.37
N ALA A 106 1.13 -9.44 -1.62
CA ALA A 106 0.02 -8.50 -1.78
C ALA A 106 0.46 -7.04 -1.51
N LYS A 107 1.22 -6.81 -0.44
CA LYS A 107 1.66 -5.47 -0.02
C LYS A 107 2.75 -4.90 -0.92
N SER A 108 3.62 -5.74 -1.47
CA SER A 108 4.57 -5.36 -2.54
C SER A 108 3.81 -4.98 -3.81
N GLY A 109 2.82 -5.80 -4.21
CA GLY A 109 1.91 -5.49 -5.33
C GLY A 109 1.18 -4.17 -5.14
N ILE A 110 0.70 -3.85 -3.93
CA ILE A 110 0.08 -2.55 -3.61
C ILE A 110 1.08 -1.40 -3.75
N ALA A 111 2.33 -1.56 -3.34
CA ALA A 111 3.35 -0.54 -3.49
C ALA A 111 3.63 -0.24 -4.97
N SER A 112 3.90 -1.28 -5.77
CA SER A 112 4.09 -1.14 -7.22
C SER A 112 2.86 -0.59 -7.92
N PHE A 113 1.67 -1.07 -7.56
CA PHE A 113 0.39 -0.55 -8.05
C PHE A 113 0.28 0.95 -7.82
N SER A 114 0.62 1.43 -6.61
CA SER A 114 0.55 2.85 -6.23
C SER A 114 1.47 3.72 -7.08
N VAL A 115 2.70 3.26 -7.36
CA VAL A 115 3.65 3.98 -8.21
C VAL A 115 3.10 4.09 -9.65
N ILE A 116 2.61 2.99 -10.21
CA ILE A 116 2.10 2.96 -11.59
C ILE A 116 0.88 3.86 -11.73
N ILE A 117 -0.13 3.73 -10.86
CA ILE A 117 -1.35 4.53 -11.01
C ILE A 117 -1.14 6.02 -10.67
N ALA A 118 -0.09 6.37 -9.92
CA ALA A 118 0.28 7.77 -9.75
C ALA A 118 0.61 8.42 -11.11
N GLU A 119 1.36 7.72 -11.96
CA GLU A 119 1.68 8.17 -13.32
C GLU A 119 0.45 8.17 -14.23
N GLU A 120 -0.39 7.14 -14.14
CA GLU A 120 -1.60 7.04 -14.98
C GLU A 120 -2.64 8.11 -14.68
N LEU A 121 -2.82 8.46 -13.40
CA LEU A 121 -3.90 9.31 -12.92
C LEU A 121 -3.49 10.77 -12.72
N GLY A 122 -2.18 11.07 -12.68
CA GLY A 122 -1.67 12.44 -12.52
C GLY A 122 -2.21 13.42 -13.57
N ARG A 123 -2.40 12.96 -14.81
CA ARG A 123 -3.02 13.75 -15.90
C ARG A 123 -4.48 14.17 -15.63
N TYR A 124 -5.14 13.56 -14.64
CA TYR A 124 -6.48 13.92 -14.19
C TYR A 124 -6.46 14.67 -12.86
N GLY A 125 -5.31 15.15 -12.36
CA GLY A 125 -5.23 15.86 -11.09
C GLY A 125 -5.38 14.96 -9.85
N VAL A 126 -5.07 13.67 -9.98
CA VAL A 126 -5.12 12.70 -8.87
C VAL A 126 -3.70 12.36 -8.42
N ARG A 127 -3.41 12.52 -7.13
CA ARG A 127 -2.16 12.08 -6.49
C ARG A 127 -2.33 10.71 -5.86
N VAL A 128 -1.31 9.87 -5.90
CA VAL A 128 -1.37 8.54 -5.27
C VAL A 128 -0.12 8.29 -4.46
N ASN A 129 -0.28 7.90 -3.20
CA ASN A 129 0.83 7.48 -2.34
C ASN A 129 0.47 6.22 -1.57
N ALA A 130 1.47 5.53 -1.03
CA ALA A 130 1.26 4.43 -0.11
C ALA A 130 1.94 4.66 1.24
N ILE A 131 1.37 4.06 2.29
CA ILE A 131 1.99 4.00 3.61
C ILE A 131 2.26 2.55 4.02
N ALA A 132 3.31 2.33 4.79
CA ALA A 132 3.68 1.08 5.43
C ALA A 132 3.68 1.32 6.96
N PRO A 133 2.52 1.19 7.61
CA PRO A 133 2.38 1.52 9.02
C PRO A 133 2.94 0.42 9.93
N ALA A 134 3.46 0.83 11.09
CA ALA A 134 3.65 -0.04 12.25
C ALA A 134 2.92 0.55 13.46
N ALA A 135 1.92 -0.18 13.95
CA ALA A 135 1.06 0.25 15.06
C ALA A 135 0.44 -0.97 15.75
N ARG A 136 0.04 -0.81 17.01
CA ARG A 136 -0.77 -1.77 17.75
C ARG A 136 -2.19 -1.79 17.17
N THR A 137 -2.56 -2.91 16.61
CA THR A 137 -3.90 -3.21 16.11
C THR A 137 -4.26 -4.65 16.48
N ARG A 138 -5.54 -5.03 16.35
CA ARG A 138 -5.97 -6.44 16.50
C ARG A 138 -5.12 -7.41 15.67
N MET A 139 -4.64 -6.95 14.52
CA MET A 139 -3.77 -7.70 13.63
C MET A 139 -2.40 -7.97 14.27
N THR A 140 -1.72 -6.93 14.76
CA THR A 140 -0.37 -7.06 15.35
C THR A 140 -0.36 -7.66 16.75
N GLU A 141 -1.45 -7.50 17.51
CA GLU A 141 -1.63 -8.14 18.82
C GLU A 141 -1.74 -9.66 18.70
N SER A 142 -2.27 -10.14 17.57
CA SER A 142 -2.36 -11.58 17.27
C SER A 142 -1.07 -12.18 16.71
N THR A 143 -0.07 -11.36 16.41
CA THR A 143 1.23 -11.81 15.86
C THR A 143 2.12 -12.35 16.98
N PRO A 144 2.59 -13.62 16.90
CA PRO A 144 3.47 -14.19 17.92
C PRO A 144 4.74 -13.35 18.13
N GLY A 145 5.06 -13.06 19.40
CA GLY A 145 6.25 -12.29 19.77
C GLY A 145 6.11 -10.76 19.68
N LEU A 146 5.03 -10.24 19.09
CA LEU A 146 4.77 -8.80 19.06
C LEU A 146 3.85 -8.32 20.19
N SER A 147 3.01 -9.18 20.75
CA SER A 147 1.98 -8.79 21.72
C SER A 147 2.54 -8.00 22.90
N ASP A 148 3.69 -8.40 23.45
CA ASP A 148 4.34 -7.70 24.56
C ASP A 148 5.07 -6.44 24.12
N VAL A 149 5.62 -6.42 22.90
CA VAL A 149 6.37 -5.30 22.34
C VAL A 149 5.45 -4.12 22.04
N VAL A 150 4.24 -4.41 21.57
CA VAL A 150 3.28 -3.39 21.17
C VAL A 150 2.38 -2.92 22.31
N LYS A 151 2.50 -3.47 23.53
CA LYS A 151 1.62 -3.13 24.67
C LYS A 151 1.57 -1.63 24.94
N ALA A 152 0.38 -1.15 25.31
CA ALA A 152 0.20 0.21 25.75
C ALA A 152 1.04 0.48 27.02
N PRO A 153 1.67 1.66 27.16
CA PRO A 153 2.29 2.07 28.40
C PRO A 153 1.28 2.05 29.56
N THR A 154 1.75 1.75 30.77
CA THR A 154 0.92 1.82 31.98
C THR A 154 0.74 3.24 32.50
N ASP A 155 1.66 4.13 32.15
CA ASP A 155 1.63 5.55 32.49
C ASP A 155 1.09 6.35 31.31
N GLU A 156 -0.05 7.01 31.49
CA GLU A 156 -0.72 7.82 30.47
C GLU A 156 0.12 9.03 30.02
N ALA A 157 1.09 9.48 30.82
CA ALA A 157 1.99 10.56 30.43
C ALA A 157 3.09 10.09 29.44
N THR A 158 3.29 8.78 29.30
CA THR A 158 4.26 8.21 28.36
C THR A 158 3.69 8.21 26.95
N PHE A 159 4.43 8.74 25.99
CA PHE A 159 4.04 8.69 24.59
C PHE A 159 3.97 7.24 24.09
N ASP A 160 2.77 6.81 23.71
CA ASP A 160 2.54 5.49 23.13
C ASP A 160 2.90 5.46 21.64
N ALA A 161 4.14 5.08 21.34
CA ALA A 161 4.63 4.98 19.97
C ALA A 161 3.88 3.94 19.10
N TRP A 162 3.11 3.04 19.73
CA TRP A 162 2.33 2.01 19.05
C TRP A 162 0.86 2.39 18.90
N ASP A 163 0.40 3.53 19.42
CA ASP A 163 -0.97 3.97 19.20
C ASP A 163 -1.25 4.12 17.69
N PRO A 164 -2.26 3.42 17.13
CA PRO A 164 -2.63 3.53 15.72
C PRO A 164 -3.03 4.96 15.31
N ALA A 165 -3.44 5.81 16.25
CA ALA A 165 -3.70 7.23 16.00
C ALA A 165 -2.47 7.97 15.48
N ASN A 166 -1.25 7.48 15.75
CA ASN A 166 -0.01 8.06 15.21
C ASN A 166 0.12 7.92 13.69
N ILE A 167 -0.64 7.03 13.06
CA ILE A 167 -0.59 6.80 11.60
C ILE A 167 -1.44 7.84 10.86
N SER A 168 -2.59 8.21 11.44
CA SER A 168 -3.60 9.07 10.81
C SER A 168 -3.11 10.46 10.41
N PRO A 169 -2.23 11.15 11.17
CA PRO A 169 -1.68 12.44 10.76
C PRO A 169 -0.96 12.40 9.41
N LEU A 170 -0.19 11.34 9.11
CA LEU A 170 0.46 11.21 7.81
C LEU A 170 -0.57 11.00 6.69
N VAL A 171 -1.61 10.20 6.92
CA VAL A 171 -2.70 10.01 5.96
C VAL A 171 -3.39 11.34 5.66
N ALA A 172 -3.69 12.13 6.69
CA ALA A 172 -4.29 13.45 6.54
C ALA A 172 -3.34 14.42 5.80
N ALA A 173 -2.05 14.42 6.12
CA ALA A 173 -1.04 15.24 5.46
C ALA A 173 -0.85 14.87 3.98
N LEU A 174 -1.03 13.60 3.59
CA LEU A 174 -1.04 13.18 2.18
C LEU A 174 -2.33 13.59 1.46
N ALA A 175 -3.42 13.77 2.21
CA ALA A 175 -4.73 14.12 1.71
C ALA A 175 -4.97 15.62 1.51
N VAL A 176 -4.15 16.50 2.11
CA VAL A 176 -4.27 17.95 1.90
C VAL A 176 -4.04 18.31 0.42
N GLU A 177 -4.75 19.34 -0.05
CA GLU A 177 -4.80 19.73 -1.46
C GLU A 177 -3.40 19.94 -2.08
N ASP A 178 -2.56 20.71 -1.40
CA ASP A 178 -1.22 21.12 -1.86
C ASP A 178 -0.09 20.13 -1.48
N CYS A 179 -0.43 18.91 -1.10
CA CYS A 179 0.60 17.91 -0.81
C CYS A 179 1.44 17.62 -2.09
N PRO A 180 2.77 17.80 -2.06
CA PRO A 180 3.60 17.64 -3.25
C PRO A 180 3.86 16.17 -3.61
N ALA A 181 3.53 15.22 -2.72
CA ALA A 181 3.86 13.82 -2.91
C ALA A 181 2.86 13.12 -3.84
N THR A 182 3.40 12.35 -4.79
CA THR A 182 2.71 11.36 -5.60
C THR A 182 3.73 10.31 -6.06
N GLY A 183 3.32 9.04 -6.18
CA GLY A 183 4.21 7.92 -6.50
C GLY A 183 5.15 7.50 -5.36
N GLU A 184 4.92 7.98 -4.14
CA GLU A 184 5.81 7.75 -3.00
C GLU A 184 5.26 6.71 -2.02
N VAL A 185 6.18 6.02 -1.32
CA VAL A 185 5.87 5.03 -0.28
C VAL A 185 6.53 5.45 1.04
N PHE A 186 5.75 5.56 2.11
CA PHE A 186 6.23 6.03 3.41
C PHE A 186 6.06 5.01 4.52
N PHE A 187 7.11 4.74 5.29
CA PHE A 187 7.00 4.11 6.60
C PHE A 187 6.52 5.12 7.64
N VAL A 188 5.66 4.68 8.57
CA VAL A 188 5.22 5.50 9.70
C VAL A 188 5.00 4.65 10.96
N GLN A 189 5.54 5.14 12.10
CA GLN A 189 5.38 4.56 13.44
C GLN A 189 5.61 5.64 14.49
N GLY A 190 4.68 5.82 15.43
CA GLY A 190 4.80 6.86 16.46
C GLY A 190 5.11 8.23 15.83
N GLY A 191 6.16 8.89 16.30
CA GLY A 191 6.65 10.16 15.74
C GLY A 191 7.60 10.03 14.53
N THR A 192 7.84 8.83 14.00
CA THR A 192 8.79 8.58 12.91
C THR A 192 8.08 8.42 11.57
N VAL A 193 8.52 9.19 10.57
CA VAL A 193 8.15 9.02 9.15
C VAL A 193 9.41 8.85 8.32
N ARG A 194 9.44 7.84 7.44
CA ARG A 194 10.56 7.62 6.51
C ARG A 194 10.01 7.37 5.11
N ARG A 195 10.66 7.90 4.09
CA ARG A 195 10.33 7.59 2.69
C ARG A 195 11.14 6.38 2.25
N PHE A 196 10.50 5.40 1.63
CA PHE A 196 11.21 4.31 0.96
C PHE A 196 11.78 4.81 -0.36
N GLN A 197 12.97 4.32 -0.72
CA GLN A 197 13.45 4.42 -2.08
C GLN A 197 12.79 3.30 -2.90
N ASN A 198 12.16 3.66 -4.01
CA ASN A 198 11.64 2.68 -4.97
C ASN A 198 12.78 1.85 -5.57
N TRP A 199 12.44 0.68 -6.12
CA TRP A 199 13.41 -0.15 -6.83
C TRP A 199 14.10 0.66 -7.93
N THR A 200 15.43 0.68 -7.88
CA THR A 200 16.27 1.33 -8.89
C THR A 200 17.29 0.32 -9.43
N MET A 201 17.68 0.49 -10.68
CA MET A 201 18.89 -0.17 -11.21
C MET A 201 20.11 0.42 -10.49
N LYS A 202 21.03 -0.45 -10.05
CA LYS A 202 22.21 -0.06 -9.25
C LYS A 202 23.50 -0.37 -10.02
N GLU A 203 23.94 -1.62 -10.05
CA GLU A 203 25.09 -2.06 -10.83
C GLU A 203 24.68 -2.59 -12.22
N THR A 204 25.57 -2.45 -13.21
CA THR A 204 25.36 -2.93 -14.59
C THR A 204 26.55 -3.76 -15.07
N LEU A 205 26.27 -4.91 -15.70
CA LEU A 205 27.23 -5.65 -16.52
C LEU A 205 26.80 -5.56 -17.98
N GLU A 206 27.69 -5.07 -18.84
CA GLU A 206 27.41 -4.90 -20.27
C GLU A 206 28.43 -5.65 -21.12
N LYS A 207 27.95 -6.22 -22.22
CA LYS A 207 28.78 -6.88 -23.25
C LYS A 207 28.09 -6.70 -24.59
N ASN A 208 28.85 -6.50 -25.66
CA ASN A 208 28.32 -6.33 -27.02
C ASN A 208 28.00 -7.67 -27.73
N GLU A 209 27.78 -8.72 -26.96
CA GLU A 209 27.41 -10.05 -27.45
C GLU A 209 26.59 -10.79 -26.39
N ARG A 210 26.03 -11.94 -26.76
CA ARG A 210 25.26 -12.77 -25.84
C ARG A 210 26.16 -13.33 -24.76
N TRP A 211 25.76 -13.18 -23.50
CA TRP A 211 26.39 -13.85 -22.38
C TRP A 211 26.35 -15.38 -22.51
N THR A 212 27.47 -16.03 -22.24
CA THR A 212 27.48 -17.47 -21.94
C THR A 212 27.21 -17.67 -20.44
N VAL A 213 26.78 -18.87 -20.04
CA VAL A 213 26.64 -19.21 -18.61
C VAL A 213 27.98 -19.09 -17.89
N ALA A 214 29.09 -19.45 -18.54
CA ALA A 214 30.43 -19.35 -17.97
C ALA A 214 30.84 -17.89 -17.73
N ASP A 215 30.65 -17.03 -18.73
CA ASP A 215 30.95 -15.60 -18.62
C ASP A 215 30.15 -14.94 -17.50
N LEU A 216 28.82 -15.16 -17.47
CA LEU A 216 27.98 -14.60 -16.41
C LEU A 216 28.32 -15.17 -15.05
N SER A 217 28.64 -16.45 -14.93
CA SER A 217 29.03 -17.03 -13.63
C SER A 217 30.30 -16.39 -13.07
N ALA A 218 31.24 -16.01 -13.94
CA ALA A 218 32.46 -15.30 -13.56
C ALA A 218 32.22 -13.82 -13.23
N GLU A 219 31.28 -13.17 -13.94
CA GLU A 219 31.05 -11.73 -13.85
C GLU A 219 29.98 -11.34 -12.82
N LEU A 220 28.95 -12.17 -12.60
CA LEU A 220 27.80 -11.92 -11.72
C LEU A 220 28.20 -11.47 -10.30
N PRO A 221 29.27 -12.00 -9.65
CA PRO A 221 29.70 -11.51 -8.35
C PRO A 221 30.05 -10.01 -8.31
N LYS A 222 30.30 -9.36 -9.46
CA LYS A 222 30.55 -7.91 -9.54
C LYS A 222 29.27 -7.08 -9.31
N LEU A 223 28.08 -7.65 -9.54
CA LEU A 223 26.79 -7.01 -9.25
C LEU A 223 26.37 -7.13 -7.77
N LEU A 224 27.08 -7.94 -6.97
CA LEU A 224 26.70 -8.25 -5.59
C LEU A 224 27.56 -7.53 -4.53
N LYS A 225 28.36 -6.53 -4.95
CA LYS A 225 29.27 -5.78 -4.08
C LYS A 225 28.72 -4.43 -3.64
#